data_AF-M7T3Q2-F1
#
_entry.id   AF-M7T3Q2-F1
#
_cell.length_a   1.000
_cell.length_b   1.000
_cell.length_c   1.000
_cell.angle_alpha   90.00
_cell.angle_beta   90.00
_cell.angle_gamma   90.00
#
_symmetry.space_group_name_H-M   'P 1'
#
loop_
_entity.id
_entity.type
_entity.pdbx_description
1 polymer ?
#
loop_
_entity_poly.entity_id
_entity_poly.type
_entity_poly.pdbx_seq_one_letter_code
_entity_poly.pdbx_strand_id
1 'polypeptide(L)'
;MLKISALVVRGVLVISGAVVLGLSSSLAKQQLVEAVPAVTSFSAFVGAFGLIVTGIGLLSLWIEKIPTMVILVADALSGAFYIAAGIALTLALKPVSSCTATDDTSYALRYYNKVLNGGCVTEGDGDVVCNVVDSNLQDLTIGRCKRARADNVWEYVGFVCAIYMNNGKMTGNTFKTVAACSFIGSAVATSTHGYPKNELRWSNAVRMNQVQVVGTHNSYHRESPIEAKEVQASILPNITNYYYSHAALDIQADYMSVRNFELDIFPDPDGGLYAHPLVTTLSGTDPPPQDVMNKAGIKVLHVADADVWATCHTLVDCLTVVKKWSQAHPDHVPIPFMLEFKTAEQALADNGGAPVIPWNDTALLDGLDAEIRSVFAPEQLITADDLRHGKQTLEQSILTRGWPDLDSARGRVFFLMDNAPGPIRDVYTAGRPSLEGRIVFTNSEPGLADCAFQKLNDPRGDENLANIQEQVRAGYWVRTRADEPLTTLLGDDVTSMRDPAFESGAQIVSTDFPVYGMTSRWDVDYAARFNGGKAVVCNPINGIKKCKDAELEPEEYAKN
;
A
#
# COMPACT_ATOMS: atom_id res chain seq x y z
N MET A 1 30.51 26.65 -14.82
CA MET A 1 29.56 25.54 -14.62
C MET A 1 30.08 24.52 -13.58
N LEU A 2 31.25 23.86 -13.77
CA LEU A 2 31.81 22.90 -12.77
C LEU A 2 32.13 23.49 -11.37
N LYS A 3 32.52 24.78 -11.27
CA LYS A 3 32.84 25.41 -9.97
C LYS A 3 31.60 25.67 -9.10
N ILE A 4 30.44 25.91 -9.72
CA ILE A 4 29.19 26.20 -9.00
C ILE A 4 28.61 24.92 -8.40
N SER A 5 28.63 23.81 -9.16
CA SER A 5 28.20 22.51 -8.65
C SER A 5 29.07 22.04 -7.47
N ALA A 6 30.39 22.21 -7.57
CA ALA A 6 31.30 21.92 -6.46
C ALA A 6 31.01 22.76 -5.21
N LEU A 7 30.73 24.06 -5.37
CA LEU A 7 30.38 24.94 -4.25
C LEU A 7 29.06 24.53 -3.58
N VAL A 8 28.05 24.15 -4.36
CA VAL A 8 26.76 23.69 -3.84
C VAL A 8 26.91 22.40 -3.05
N VAL A 9 27.61 21.40 -3.60
CA VAL A 9 27.81 20.10 -2.93
C VAL A 9 28.61 20.27 -1.64
N ARG A 10 29.63 21.14 -1.65
CA ARG A 10 30.39 21.51 -0.45
C ARG A 10 29.51 22.21 0.59
N GLY A 11 28.58 23.08 0.17
CA GLY A 11 27.61 23.71 1.06
C GLY A 11 26.73 22.68 1.79
N VAL A 12 26.27 21.66 1.07
CA VAL A 12 25.49 20.56 1.65
C VAL A 12 26.35 19.73 2.62
N LEU A 13 27.60 19.43 2.26
CA LEU A 13 28.53 18.72 3.17
C LEU A 13 28.79 19.49 4.47
N VAL A 14 28.85 20.83 4.44
CA VAL A 14 28.93 21.64 5.67
C VAL A 14 27.69 21.43 6.52
N ILE A 15 26.50 21.47 5.92
CA ILE A 15 25.24 21.26 6.65
C ILE A 15 25.21 19.85 7.24
N SER A 16 25.51 18.81 6.46
CA SER A 16 25.56 17.43 6.94
C SER A 16 26.51 17.28 8.12
N GLY A 17 27.75 17.76 8.00
CA GLY A 17 28.73 17.65 9.08
C GLY A 17 28.32 18.40 10.34
N ALA A 18 27.73 19.60 10.20
CA ALA A 18 27.27 20.40 11.32
C ALA A 18 26.07 19.76 12.04
N VAL A 19 25.10 19.24 11.27
CA VAL A 19 23.92 18.57 11.84
C VAL A 19 24.33 17.28 12.54
N VAL A 20 25.15 16.45 11.90
CA VAL A 20 25.61 15.19 12.50
C VAL A 20 26.37 15.47 13.79
N LEU A 21 27.37 16.36 13.74
CA LEU A 21 28.13 16.75 14.93
C LEU A 21 27.22 17.29 16.05
N GLY A 22 26.25 18.14 15.71
CA GLY A 22 25.33 18.74 16.67
C GLY A 22 24.39 17.73 17.34
N LEU A 23 23.80 16.83 16.55
CA LEU A 23 22.87 15.81 17.03
C LEU A 23 23.60 14.74 17.84
N SER A 24 24.71 14.18 17.33
CA SER A 24 25.50 13.18 18.05
C SER A 24 26.09 13.75 19.35
N SER A 25 26.56 15.01 19.35
CA SER A 25 27.06 15.65 20.57
C SER A 25 25.95 15.90 21.60
N SER A 26 24.74 16.20 21.13
CA SER A 26 23.57 16.34 21.99
C SER A 26 23.19 15.01 22.64
N LEU A 27 23.18 13.92 21.87
CA LEU A 27 22.97 12.56 22.38
C LEU A 27 24.06 12.15 23.38
N ALA A 28 25.32 12.43 23.07
CA ALA A 28 26.45 12.12 23.95
C ALA A 28 26.37 12.85 25.29
N LYS A 29 25.98 14.14 25.30
CA LYS A 29 25.80 14.91 26.54
C LYS A 29 24.64 14.40 27.41
N GLN A 30 23.71 13.66 26.83
CA GLN A 30 22.57 13.07 27.52
C GLN A 30 22.87 11.66 28.04
N GLN A 31 24.08 11.15 27.83
CA GLN A 31 24.56 9.96 28.52
C GLN A 31 24.99 10.34 29.93
N LEU A 32 24.25 9.87 30.93
CA LEU A 32 24.47 10.22 32.35
C LEU A 32 25.18 9.09 33.09
N VAL A 33 24.94 7.85 32.68
CA VAL A 33 25.51 6.64 33.27
C VAL A 33 26.23 5.88 32.17
N GLU A 34 27.33 5.20 32.52
CA GLU A 34 28.20 4.47 31.58
C GLU A 34 28.91 5.39 30.56
N ALA A 35 29.80 4.80 29.77
CA ALA A 35 30.45 5.51 28.67
C ALA A 35 29.45 5.78 27.54
N VAL A 36 29.64 6.90 26.83
CA VAL A 36 28.87 7.22 25.61
C VAL A 36 28.98 6.05 24.62
N PRO A 37 27.87 5.59 24.04
CA PRO A 37 27.89 4.53 23.04
C PRO A 37 28.90 4.85 21.92
N ALA A 38 29.70 3.84 21.55
CA ALA A 38 30.74 4.00 20.53
C ALA A 38 30.16 4.52 19.20
N VAL A 39 28.95 4.09 18.84
CA VAL A 39 28.24 4.56 17.65
C VAL A 39 27.99 6.07 17.71
N THR A 40 27.46 6.59 18.82
CA THR A 40 27.22 8.04 19.00
C THR A 40 28.51 8.84 18.98
N SER A 41 29.57 8.34 19.63
CA SER A 41 30.88 9.01 19.62
C SER A 41 31.50 9.01 18.23
N PHE A 42 31.33 7.93 17.47
CA PHE A 42 31.82 7.82 16.10
C PHE A 42 31.07 8.78 15.17
N SER A 43 29.74 8.85 15.25
CA SER A 43 28.93 9.82 14.49
C SER A 43 29.39 11.27 14.74
N ALA A 44 29.64 11.65 15.99
CA ALA A 44 30.19 12.97 16.32
C ALA A 44 31.55 13.22 15.66
N PHE A 45 32.45 12.23 15.69
CA PHE A 45 33.74 12.30 14.99
C PHE A 45 33.55 12.47 13.48
N VAL A 46 32.64 11.70 12.87
CA VAL A 46 32.37 11.77 11.42
C VAL A 46 31.85 13.14 11.02
N GLY A 47 30.93 13.74 11.78
CA GLY A 47 30.45 15.10 11.54
C GLY A 47 31.58 16.13 11.62
N ALA A 48 32.43 16.07 12.64
CA ALA A 48 33.59 16.96 12.78
C ALA A 48 34.62 16.78 11.65
N PHE A 49 34.93 15.53 11.30
CA PHE A 49 35.86 15.20 10.23
C PHE A 49 35.34 15.72 8.88
N GLY A 50 34.05 15.49 8.59
CA GLY A 50 33.40 15.98 7.38
C GLY A 50 33.45 17.51 7.25
N LEU A 51 33.28 18.25 8.36
CA LEU A 51 33.44 19.71 8.38
C LEU A 51 34.88 20.14 8.04
N ILE A 52 35.89 19.47 8.60
CA ILE A 52 37.30 19.77 8.32
C ILE A 52 37.63 19.50 6.85
N VAL A 53 37.26 18.32 6.33
CA VAL A 53 37.49 17.95 4.92
C VAL A 53 36.81 18.93 3.98
N THR A 54 35.57 19.31 4.28
CA THR A 54 34.83 20.28 3.48
C THR A 54 35.46 21.67 3.52
N GLY A 55 35.96 22.10 4.68
CA GLY A 55 36.72 23.34 4.82
C GLY A 55 37.99 23.35 3.96
N ILE A 56 38.77 22.27 3.99
CA ILE A 56 39.96 22.10 3.14
C ILE A 56 39.59 22.15 1.65
N GLY A 57 38.52 21.45 1.26
CA GLY A 57 38.02 21.44 -0.12
C GLY A 57 37.46 22.80 -0.60
N LEU A 58 36.91 23.61 0.29
CA LEU A 58 36.51 24.99 -0.01
C LEU A 58 37.73 25.90 -0.14
N LEU A 59 38.72 25.78 0.74
CA LEU A 59 39.97 26.53 0.68
C LEU A 59 40.76 26.26 -0.60
N SER A 60 40.75 25.01 -1.09
CA SER A 60 41.42 24.65 -2.33
C SER A 60 40.84 25.31 -3.59
N LEU A 61 39.64 25.90 -3.51
CA LEU A 61 39.10 26.69 -4.63
C LEU A 61 39.84 28.02 -4.83
N TRP A 62 40.58 28.48 -3.81
CA TRP A 62 41.26 29.78 -3.78
C TRP A 62 42.77 29.65 -3.59
N ILE A 63 43.24 28.49 -3.15
CA ILE A 63 44.66 28.22 -2.85
C ILE A 63 45.16 27.11 -3.77
N GLU A 64 45.89 27.49 -4.82
CA GLU A 64 46.44 26.56 -5.83
C GLU A 64 47.55 25.63 -5.28
N LYS A 65 48.01 25.86 -4.05
CA LYS A 65 49.08 25.07 -3.40
C LYS A 65 48.61 23.75 -2.80
N ILE A 66 47.30 23.48 -2.75
CA ILE A 66 46.76 22.23 -2.19
C ILE A 66 46.71 21.17 -3.31
N PRO A 67 47.43 20.04 -3.21
CA PRO A 67 47.41 19.03 -4.24
C PRO A 67 46.02 18.39 -4.38
N THR A 68 45.51 18.28 -5.61
CA THR A 68 44.21 17.68 -5.90
C THR A 68 44.05 16.27 -5.33
N MET A 69 45.13 15.47 -5.32
CA MET A 69 45.12 14.12 -4.75
C MET A 69 44.85 14.10 -3.24
N VAL A 70 45.30 15.12 -2.51
CA VAL A 70 45.07 15.21 -1.05
C VAL A 70 43.59 15.42 -0.77
N ILE A 71 42.94 16.31 -1.53
CA ILE A 71 41.50 16.60 -1.42
C ILE A 71 40.68 15.36 -1.80
N LEU A 72 41.06 14.70 -2.89
CA LEU A 72 40.40 13.49 -3.37
C LEU A 72 40.44 12.36 -2.34
N VAL A 73 41.60 12.12 -1.72
CA VAL A 73 41.75 11.11 -0.66
C VAL A 73 40.96 11.51 0.58
N ALA A 74 40.97 12.79 0.97
CA ALA A 74 40.22 13.29 2.11
C ALA A 74 38.70 13.14 1.91
N ASP A 75 38.18 13.43 0.71
CA ASP A 75 36.77 13.25 0.35
C ASP A 75 36.38 11.77 0.36
N ALA A 76 37.24 10.89 -0.18
CA ALA A 76 37.01 9.45 -0.14
C ALA A 76 36.95 8.91 1.29
N LEU A 77 37.88 9.34 2.16
CA LEU A 77 37.87 8.99 3.58
C LEU A 77 36.63 9.53 4.30
N SER A 78 36.23 10.77 4.00
CA SER A 78 35.01 11.35 4.57
C SER A 78 33.79 10.55 4.17
N GLY A 79 33.69 10.14 2.89
CA GLY A 79 32.62 9.27 2.41
C GLY A 79 32.61 7.93 3.16
N ALA A 80 33.78 7.27 3.28
CA ALA A 80 33.90 6.00 3.98
C ALA A 80 33.46 6.08 5.45
N PHE A 81 33.77 7.19 6.14
CA PHE A 81 33.33 7.39 7.51
C PHE A 81 31.83 7.67 7.62
N TYR A 82 31.27 8.51 6.73
CA TYR A 82 29.83 8.77 6.70
C TYR A 82 28.99 7.51 6.49
N ILE A 83 29.38 6.62 5.57
CA ILE A 83 28.65 5.36 5.36
C ILE A 83 28.81 4.40 6.54
N ALA A 84 30.01 4.32 7.14
CA ALA A 84 30.25 3.48 8.29
C ALA A 84 29.39 3.92 9.50
N ALA A 85 29.27 5.24 9.72
CA ALA A 85 28.45 5.79 10.80
C ALA A 85 26.96 5.52 10.55
N GLY A 86 26.48 5.76 9.32
CA GLY A 86 25.11 5.46 8.90
C GLY A 86 24.73 4.01 9.13
N ILE A 87 25.58 3.06 8.72
CA ILE A 87 25.33 1.62 8.94
C ILE A 87 25.31 1.28 10.43
N ALA A 88 26.29 1.78 11.20
CA ALA A 88 26.38 1.50 12.63
C ALA A 88 25.14 1.99 13.39
N LEU A 89 24.65 3.20 13.07
CA LEU A 89 23.47 3.78 13.71
C LEU A 89 22.17 3.09 13.28
N THR A 90 22.05 2.69 12.00
CA THR A 90 20.93 1.87 11.51
C THR A 90 20.84 0.55 12.28
N LEU A 91 21.97 -0.16 12.44
CA LEU A 91 22.02 -1.42 13.19
C LEU A 91 21.69 -1.23 14.67
N ALA A 92 22.18 -0.14 15.27
CA ALA A 92 21.88 0.18 16.66
C ALA A 92 20.39 0.49 16.90
N LEU A 93 19.69 1.04 15.91
CA LEU A 93 18.27 1.37 15.99
C LEU A 93 17.33 0.26 15.49
N LYS A 94 17.85 -0.81 14.87
CA LYS A 94 17.05 -1.91 14.30
C LYS A 94 15.93 -2.46 15.22
N PRO A 95 16.14 -2.66 16.52
CA PRO A 95 15.07 -3.16 17.40
C PRO A 95 13.93 -2.17 17.65
N VAL A 96 14.13 -0.87 17.35
CA VAL A 96 13.19 0.19 17.69
C VAL A 96 12.25 0.45 16.51
N SER A 97 11.07 -0.17 16.54
CA SER A 97 10.04 -0.04 15.51
C SER A 97 9.49 1.40 15.41
N SER A 98 9.20 2.04 16.54
CA SER A 98 8.62 3.39 16.60
C SER A 98 9.26 4.30 17.64
N CYS A 99 9.53 5.55 17.26
CA CYS A 99 9.98 6.59 18.18
C CYS A 99 8.85 7.22 18.99
N THR A 100 7.58 7.06 18.60
CA THR A 100 6.45 7.80 19.18
C THR A 100 5.32 6.92 19.68
N ALA A 101 5.34 5.62 19.37
CA ALA A 101 4.33 4.71 19.88
C ALA A 101 4.45 4.59 21.41
N THR A 102 3.31 4.53 22.08
CA THR A 102 3.19 4.56 23.54
C THR A 102 2.82 3.21 24.14
N ASP A 103 2.75 2.15 23.32
CA ASP A 103 2.56 0.79 23.80
C ASP A 103 3.79 0.29 24.58
N ASP A 104 3.56 -0.61 25.53
CA ASP A 104 4.59 -1.11 26.45
C ASP A 104 5.76 -1.76 25.72
N THR A 105 5.50 -2.42 24.58
CA THR A 105 6.55 -3.06 23.76
C THR A 105 7.46 -2.01 23.14
N SER A 106 6.89 -1.00 22.48
CA SER A 106 7.67 0.10 21.89
C SER A 106 8.43 0.89 22.94
N TYR A 107 7.84 1.11 24.12
CA TYR A 107 8.52 1.74 25.25
C TYR A 107 9.71 0.89 25.71
N ALA A 108 9.52 -0.41 25.95
CA ALA A 108 10.58 -1.32 26.37
C ALA A 108 11.74 -1.37 25.35
N LEU A 109 11.43 -1.42 24.05
CA LEU A 109 12.44 -1.42 22.99
C LEU A 109 13.29 -0.14 22.98
N ARG A 110 12.68 1.02 23.28
CA ARG A 110 13.41 2.28 23.45
C ARG A 110 14.19 2.32 24.76
N TYR A 111 13.60 1.82 25.84
CA TYR A 111 14.17 1.79 27.19
C TYR A 111 15.49 1.01 27.23
N TYR A 112 15.54 -0.18 26.63
CA TYR A 112 16.72 -1.03 26.63
C TYR A 112 17.72 -0.71 25.50
N ASN A 113 17.43 0.26 24.64
CA ASN A 113 18.34 0.64 23.57
C ASN A 113 19.45 1.58 24.08
N LYS A 114 20.70 1.12 24.01
CA LYS A 114 21.88 1.85 24.50
C LYS A 114 22.12 3.22 23.86
N VAL A 115 21.64 3.47 22.66
CA VAL A 115 21.75 4.79 22.01
C VAL A 115 20.69 5.76 22.54
N LEU A 116 19.51 5.21 22.87
CA LEU A 116 18.33 5.99 23.22
C LEU A 116 18.17 6.20 24.73
N ASN A 117 18.68 5.30 25.56
CA ASN A 117 18.74 5.49 27.00
C ASN A 117 19.97 6.32 27.41
N GLY A 118 19.90 6.96 28.57
CA GLY A 118 21.00 7.73 29.17
C GLY A 118 22.00 6.87 29.94
N GLY A 119 22.07 5.57 29.65
CA GLY A 119 22.81 4.58 30.40
C GLY A 119 21.98 3.93 31.50
N CYS A 120 22.41 2.76 31.94
CA CYS A 120 21.70 1.98 32.95
C CYS A 120 22.63 1.61 34.11
N VAL A 121 22.08 1.54 35.32
CA VAL A 121 22.73 0.96 36.50
C VAL A 121 22.01 -0.31 36.89
N THR A 122 22.76 -1.30 37.39
CA THR A 122 22.19 -2.46 38.07
C THR A 122 22.13 -2.16 39.55
N GLU A 123 20.94 -2.20 40.13
CA GLU A 123 20.72 -2.03 41.56
C GLU A 123 21.12 -3.31 42.33
N GLY A 124 21.25 -3.20 43.66
CA GLY A 124 21.81 -4.26 44.51
C GLY A 124 20.99 -5.55 44.57
N ASP A 125 19.76 -5.53 44.07
CA ASP A 125 18.82 -6.64 43.90
C ASP A 125 18.87 -7.28 42.50
N GLY A 126 19.62 -6.70 41.56
CA GLY A 126 19.78 -7.18 40.19
C GLY A 126 18.91 -6.47 39.15
N ASP A 127 18.08 -5.51 39.55
CA ASP A 127 17.22 -4.77 38.63
C ASP A 127 18.00 -3.71 37.83
N VAL A 128 17.69 -3.58 36.54
CA VAL A 128 18.36 -2.65 35.62
C VAL A 128 17.53 -1.38 35.45
N VAL A 129 18.01 -0.28 36.03
CA VAL A 129 17.36 1.02 35.94
C VAL A 129 18.10 1.88 34.91
N CYS A 130 17.42 2.21 33.82
CA CYS A 130 17.95 3.03 32.74
C CYS A 130 17.48 4.48 32.88
N ASN A 131 18.37 5.42 32.60
CA ASN A 131 18.04 6.84 32.65
C ASN A 131 17.28 7.25 31.39
N VAL A 132 15.95 7.24 31.49
CA VAL A 132 15.04 7.46 30.35
C VAL A 132 14.05 8.59 30.57
N VAL A 133 14.01 9.22 31.74
CA VAL A 133 13.08 10.31 32.08
C VAL A 133 13.81 11.58 32.51
N ASP A 134 13.19 12.73 32.29
CA ASP A 134 13.67 14.01 32.78
C ASP A 134 13.22 14.29 34.22
N SER A 135 13.57 15.47 34.76
CA SER A 135 13.17 15.90 36.10
C SER A 135 11.66 16.07 36.28
N ASN A 136 10.88 16.09 35.20
CA ASN A 136 9.42 16.19 35.18
C ASN A 136 8.75 14.84 34.87
N LEU A 137 9.50 13.73 34.93
CA LEU A 137 9.06 12.37 34.63
C LEU A 137 8.60 12.16 33.16
N GLN A 138 9.08 12.98 32.22
CA GLN A 138 8.79 12.81 30.80
C GLN A 138 9.78 11.86 30.13
N ASP A 139 9.28 10.95 29.28
CA ASP A 139 10.08 10.01 28.49
C ASP A 139 11.00 10.74 27.50
N LEU A 140 12.30 10.73 27.80
CA LEU A 140 13.37 11.29 26.97
C LEU A 140 13.68 10.43 25.75
N THR A 141 13.33 9.14 25.74
CA THR A 141 13.70 8.21 24.68
C THR A 141 13.03 8.55 23.35
N ILE A 142 11.82 9.14 23.39
CA ILE A 142 11.12 9.64 22.20
C ILE A 142 11.96 10.72 21.49
N GLY A 143 12.41 11.71 22.26
CA GLY A 143 13.22 12.82 21.74
C GLY A 143 14.57 12.34 21.23
N ARG A 144 15.23 11.42 21.97
CA ARG A 144 16.51 10.83 21.58
C ARG A 144 16.38 9.97 20.33
N CYS A 145 15.30 9.20 20.19
CA CYS A 145 15.02 8.39 19.02
C CYS A 145 14.86 9.26 17.77
N LYS A 146 14.13 10.37 17.86
CA LYS A 146 14.00 11.34 16.76
C LYS A 146 15.35 11.94 16.36
N ARG A 147 16.20 12.30 17.33
CA ARG A 147 17.55 12.81 17.05
C ARG A 147 18.44 11.77 16.39
N ALA A 148 18.47 10.55 16.90
CA ALA A 148 19.27 9.47 16.34
C ALA A 148 18.83 9.09 14.91
N ARG A 149 17.52 9.07 14.64
CA ARG A 149 17.02 8.86 13.26
C ARG A 149 17.36 10.03 12.33
N ALA A 150 17.31 11.27 12.80
CA ALA A 150 17.73 12.42 12.01
C ALA A 150 19.23 12.41 11.72
N ASP A 151 20.04 12.03 12.70
CA ASP A 151 21.50 11.88 12.60
C ASP A 151 21.85 10.86 11.50
N ASN A 152 21.20 9.69 11.54
CA ASN A 152 21.35 8.63 10.55
C ASN A 152 21.08 9.10 9.11
N VAL A 153 20.02 9.89 8.89
CA VAL A 153 19.70 10.44 7.56
C VAL A 153 20.83 11.34 7.06
N TRP A 154 21.33 12.26 7.90
CA TRP A 154 22.37 13.20 7.50
C TRP A 154 23.74 12.56 7.29
N GLU A 155 24.01 11.42 7.94
CA GLU A 155 25.19 10.60 7.65
C GLU A 155 25.16 10.05 6.22
N TYR A 156 24.02 9.50 5.76
CA TYR A 156 23.87 9.06 4.37
C TYR A 156 23.96 10.23 3.37
N VAL A 157 23.42 11.41 3.70
CA VAL A 157 23.56 12.61 2.85
C VAL A 157 25.02 12.99 2.69
N GLY A 158 25.76 13.00 3.82
CA GLY A 158 27.19 13.28 3.83
C GLY A 158 27.98 12.31 2.95
N PHE A 159 27.66 11.01 3.01
CA PHE A 159 28.29 9.99 2.17
C PHE A 159 28.10 10.26 0.68
N VAL A 160 26.86 10.50 0.24
CA VAL A 160 26.56 10.67 -1.19
C VAL A 160 27.24 11.93 -1.73
N CYS A 161 27.22 13.03 -0.97
CA CYS A 161 27.89 14.26 -1.36
C CYS A 161 29.42 14.08 -1.42
N ALA A 162 30.02 13.32 -0.50
CA ALA A 162 31.47 13.06 -0.50
C ALA A 162 31.90 12.20 -1.71
N ILE A 163 31.11 11.18 -2.09
CA ILE A 163 31.34 10.41 -3.33
C ILE A 163 31.23 11.30 -4.57
N TYR A 164 30.23 12.18 -4.61
CA TYR A 164 30.04 13.08 -5.74
C TYR A 164 31.29 13.94 -6.01
N MET A 165 31.95 14.42 -4.94
CA MET A 165 33.19 15.19 -5.05
C MET A 165 34.39 14.38 -5.60
N ASN A 166 34.41 13.06 -5.38
CA ASN A 166 35.50 12.18 -5.81
C ASN A 166 35.47 11.85 -7.32
N ASN A 167 34.29 11.83 -7.94
CA ASN A 167 34.10 11.41 -9.35
C ASN A 167 34.37 12.50 -10.41
N GLY A 168 35.15 13.54 -10.09
CA GLY A 168 35.34 14.77 -10.86
C GLY A 168 36.03 14.69 -12.24
N LYS A 169 36.09 13.53 -12.91
CA LYS A 169 36.49 13.40 -14.32
C LYS A 169 35.37 12.74 -15.14
N MET A 170 34.27 13.45 -15.38
CA MET A 170 33.35 13.10 -16.47
C MET A 170 33.09 14.31 -17.37
N THR A 171 33.54 14.19 -18.60
CA THR A 171 33.29 15.10 -19.72
C THR A 171 31.81 15.12 -20.11
N GLY A 172 31.24 16.32 -20.21
CA GLY A 172 30.32 16.70 -21.30
C GLY A 172 28.83 16.36 -21.21
N ASN A 173 28.37 15.29 -20.55
CA ASN A 173 26.96 14.86 -20.66
C ASN A 173 26.18 14.71 -19.34
N THR A 174 26.63 15.35 -18.26
CA THR A 174 26.02 15.17 -16.93
C THR A 174 25.78 16.51 -16.23
N PHE A 175 25.03 17.40 -16.88
CA PHE A 175 24.72 18.75 -16.34
C PHE A 175 23.32 18.90 -15.71
N LYS A 176 22.60 17.80 -15.41
CA LYS A 176 21.22 17.86 -14.88
C LYS A 176 21.03 17.45 -13.40
N THR A 177 22.08 17.11 -12.65
CA THR A 177 21.88 16.37 -11.37
C THR A 177 22.38 17.06 -10.09
N VAL A 178 22.65 18.38 -10.06
CA VAL A 178 23.23 19.02 -8.85
C VAL A 178 22.36 20.09 -8.18
N ALA A 179 21.15 20.33 -8.67
CA ALA A 179 20.20 21.22 -7.97
C ALA A 179 19.34 20.48 -6.90
N ALA A 180 19.58 19.19 -6.65
CA ALA A 180 18.73 18.34 -5.79
C ALA A 180 19.49 17.66 -4.64
N CYS A 181 20.48 18.32 -4.04
CA CYS A 181 21.19 17.83 -2.83
C CYS A 181 20.65 18.43 -1.52
N SER A 182 19.36 18.77 -1.46
CA SER A 182 18.60 18.59 -0.23
C SER A 182 17.88 17.25 -0.40
N PHE A 183 18.03 16.33 0.55
CA PHE A 183 17.48 14.96 0.57
C PHE A 183 18.26 13.89 -0.21
N ILE A 184 19.31 13.34 0.39
CA ILE A 184 19.73 11.95 0.10
C ILE A 184 20.06 11.22 1.41
N GLY A 185 19.02 10.83 2.13
CA GLY A 185 19.05 9.50 2.74
C GLY A 185 18.76 8.49 1.63
N SER A 186 19.51 7.39 1.65
CA SER A 186 19.29 6.14 0.89
C SER A 186 19.80 6.07 -0.55
N ALA A 187 20.92 5.35 -0.72
CA ALA A 187 20.86 4.01 -1.33
C ALA A 187 22.22 3.29 -1.18
N VAL A 188 22.29 2.31 -0.28
CA VAL A 188 22.97 1.04 -0.60
C VAL A 188 21.87 0.17 -1.18
N ALA A 189 22.13 -0.33 -2.39
CA ALA A 189 21.18 -1.02 -3.24
C ALA A 189 20.63 -2.31 -2.58
N THR A 190 19.39 -2.26 -2.13
CA THR A 190 18.36 -3.19 -2.60
C THR A 190 17.68 -2.53 -3.78
N SER A 191 17.33 -3.31 -4.80
CA SER A 191 16.68 -2.85 -6.02
C SER A 191 15.25 -2.39 -5.75
N THR A 192 15.07 -1.26 -5.08
CA THR A 192 13.79 -0.55 -5.04
C THR A 192 13.66 0.18 -6.37
N HIS A 193 12.80 -0.30 -7.26
CA HIS A 193 12.44 0.41 -8.48
C HIS A 193 11.58 1.62 -8.08
N GLY A 194 12.23 2.70 -7.64
CA GLY A 194 11.58 3.99 -7.44
C GLY A 194 11.15 4.55 -8.79
N TYR A 195 9.94 4.21 -9.23
CA TYR A 195 9.32 4.88 -10.37
C TYR A 195 8.98 6.31 -9.95
N PRO A 196 9.46 7.33 -10.68
CA PRO A 196 9.01 8.70 -10.43
C PRO A 196 7.50 8.78 -10.65
N LYS A 197 6.84 9.47 -9.74
CA LYS A 197 5.43 9.88 -9.78
C LYS A 197 5.04 10.48 -11.15
N ASN A 198 4.02 9.91 -11.79
CA ASN A 198 3.32 10.31 -13.04
C ASN A 198 3.86 9.93 -14.44
N GLU A 199 4.65 8.86 -14.60
CA GLU A 199 4.91 8.31 -15.95
C GLU A 199 4.65 6.80 -16.01
N LEU A 200 3.38 6.40 -16.17
CA LEU A 200 3.07 5.05 -16.65
C LEU A 200 3.78 4.84 -17.99
N ARG A 201 4.36 3.66 -18.18
CA ARG A 201 5.21 3.34 -19.34
C ARG A 201 4.59 2.24 -20.17
N TRP A 202 4.89 2.28 -21.45
CA TRP A 202 4.52 1.25 -22.39
C TRP A 202 5.76 0.85 -23.17
N SER A 203 6.21 -0.37 -22.93
CA SER A 203 7.34 -0.95 -23.63
C SER A 203 7.01 -2.40 -23.99
N ASN A 204 8.05 -3.21 -24.17
CA ASN A 204 7.91 -4.64 -24.35
C ASN A 204 7.96 -5.39 -23.01
N ALA A 205 7.95 -4.71 -21.85
CA ALA A 205 7.96 -5.29 -20.49
C ALA A 205 6.71 -6.13 -20.18
N VAL A 206 6.72 -6.82 -19.03
CA VAL A 206 5.50 -7.44 -18.49
C VAL A 206 4.52 -6.31 -18.19
N ARG A 207 3.28 -6.44 -18.64
CA ARG A 207 2.21 -5.44 -18.42
C ARG A 207 1.38 -5.81 -17.21
N MET A 208 0.73 -4.83 -16.60
CA MET A 208 -0.06 -5.08 -15.40
C MET A 208 -1.26 -6.02 -15.62
N ASN A 209 -1.79 -6.14 -16.84
CA ASN A 209 -2.85 -7.11 -17.15
C ASN A 209 -2.32 -8.51 -17.59
N GLN A 210 -1.00 -8.71 -17.54
CA GLN A 210 -0.32 -9.97 -17.88
C GLN A 210 0.07 -10.78 -16.64
N VAL A 211 -0.52 -10.44 -15.51
CA VAL A 211 -0.43 -11.20 -14.26
C VAL A 211 -1.83 -11.65 -13.83
N GLN A 212 -1.89 -12.55 -12.87
CA GLN A 212 -3.10 -13.00 -12.23
C GLN A 212 -2.96 -12.87 -10.72
N VAL A 213 -4.02 -12.41 -10.06
CA VAL A 213 -4.10 -12.25 -8.60
C VAL A 213 -5.32 -12.96 -8.03
N VAL A 214 -5.26 -13.32 -6.75
CA VAL A 214 -6.43 -13.74 -5.97
C VAL A 214 -7.00 -12.52 -5.24
N GLY A 215 -8.33 -12.40 -5.29
CA GLY A 215 -9.11 -11.39 -4.59
C GLY A 215 -10.11 -12.00 -3.64
N THR A 216 -10.51 -11.27 -2.61
CA THR A 216 -11.60 -11.69 -1.74
C THR A 216 -12.91 -11.06 -2.19
N HIS A 217 -13.95 -11.89 -2.34
CA HIS A 217 -15.33 -11.43 -2.49
C HIS A 217 -15.83 -10.92 -1.15
N ASN A 218 -16.49 -9.76 -1.15
CA ASN A 218 -16.94 -9.03 0.04
C ASN A 218 -15.83 -8.87 1.11
N SER A 219 -14.66 -8.34 0.75
CA SER A 219 -13.44 -8.36 1.57
C SER A 219 -13.60 -7.81 2.99
N TYR A 220 -14.59 -6.94 3.23
CA TYR A 220 -14.84 -6.34 4.53
C TYR A 220 -15.68 -7.23 5.46
N HIS A 221 -16.37 -8.25 4.93
CA HIS A 221 -17.46 -8.97 5.57
C HIS A 221 -17.05 -9.73 6.84
N ARG A 222 -17.90 -9.62 7.86
CA ARG A 222 -17.85 -10.40 9.10
C ARG A 222 -19.17 -11.13 9.28
N GLU A 223 -19.07 -12.42 9.61
CA GLU A 223 -20.21 -13.24 9.98
C GLU A 223 -20.96 -12.62 11.16
N SER A 224 -22.28 -12.70 11.11
CA SER A 224 -23.14 -12.24 12.19
C SER A 224 -22.87 -12.96 13.53
N PRO A 225 -22.97 -12.23 14.65
CA PRO A 225 -22.92 -12.84 15.98
C PRO A 225 -24.06 -13.85 16.15
N ILE A 226 -23.85 -14.86 16.98
CA ILE A 226 -24.79 -15.99 17.14
C ILE A 226 -26.20 -15.49 17.52
N GLU A 227 -26.26 -14.47 18.37
CA GLU A 227 -27.47 -13.83 18.86
C GLU A 227 -28.30 -13.19 17.74
N ALA A 228 -27.68 -12.76 16.65
CA ALA A 228 -28.37 -12.16 15.53
C ALA A 228 -28.85 -13.17 14.48
N LYS A 229 -28.35 -14.42 14.49
CA LYS A 229 -28.58 -15.38 13.39
C LYS A 229 -30.04 -15.73 13.17
N GLU A 230 -30.83 -15.88 14.24
CA GLU A 230 -32.26 -16.19 14.11
C GLU A 230 -33.03 -15.03 13.45
N VAL A 231 -32.74 -13.80 13.88
CA VAL A 231 -33.31 -12.60 13.27
C VAL A 231 -32.86 -12.47 11.82
N GLN A 232 -31.58 -12.67 11.55
CA GLN A 232 -31.00 -12.63 10.20
C GLN A 232 -31.71 -13.62 9.27
N ALA A 233 -31.91 -14.86 9.73
CA ALA A 233 -32.59 -15.92 8.99
C ALA A 233 -34.08 -15.64 8.76
N SER A 234 -34.70 -14.81 9.60
CA SER A 234 -36.09 -14.36 9.40
C SER A 234 -36.23 -13.26 8.33
N ILE A 235 -35.13 -12.58 8.01
CA ILE A 235 -35.08 -11.42 7.10
C ILE A 235 -34.53 -11.82 5.72
N LEU A 236 -33.47 -12.65 5.69
CA LEU A 236 -32.75 -13.00 4.46
C LEU A 236 -32.97 -14.46 4.05
N PRO A 237 -33.10 -14.72 2.74
CA PRO A 237 -33.02 -16.08 2.21
C PRO A 237 -31.57 -16.60 2.21
N ASN A 238 -31.40 -17.92 2.16
CA ASN A 238 -30.10 -18.58 1.98
C ASN A 238 -29.01 -18.15 2.99
N ILE A 239 -29.42 -17.94 4.24
CA ILE A 239 -28.57 -17.30 5.26
C ILE A 239 -27.23 -18.02 5.51
N THR A 240 -27.17 -19.32 5.25
CA THR A 240 -25.94 -20.11 5.34
C THR A 240 -24.80 -19.48 4.52
N ASN A 241 -25.08 -18.88 3.36
CA ASN A 241 -24.07 -18.22 2.53
C ASN A 241 -23.44 -16.95 3.14
N TYR A 242 -23.95 -16.46 4.27
CA TYR A 242 -23.43 -15.33 5.02
C TYR A 242 -22.56 -15.79 6.21
N TYR A 243 -22.43 -17.10 6.44
CA TYR A 243 -21.69 -17.64 7.58
C TYR A 243 -20.22 -17.88 7.21
N TYR A 244 -19.51 -16.79 6.93
CA TYR A 244 -18.05 -16.74 6.76
C TYR A 244 -17.52 -15.38 7.20
N SER A 245 -16.22 -15.27 7.47
CA SER A 245 -15.60 -14.00 7.86
C SER A 245 -14.25 -13.84 7.20
N HIS A 246 -13.97 -12.62 6.74
CA HIS A 246 -12.63 -12.22 6.32
C HIS A 246 -11.86 -11.58 7.48
N ALA A 247 -10.53 -11.65 7.43
CA ALA A 247 -9.68 -10.84 8.30
C ALA A 247 -9.77 -9.34 7.91
N ALA A 248 -9.13 -8.44 8.67
CA ALA A 248 -9.03 -7.04 8.23
C ALA A 248 -8.27 -6.93 6.88
N LEU A 249 -8.54 -5.89 6.10
CA LEU A 249 -8.04 -5.77 4.72
C LEU A 249 -6.50 -5.79 4.62
N ASP A 250 -5.80 -5.19 5.57
CA ASP A 250 -4.35 -5.23 5.69
C ASP A 250 -3.84 -6.64 6.04
N ILE A 251 -4.51 -7.34 6.95
CA ILE A 251 -4.18 -8.73 7.29
C ILE A 251 -4.40 -9.68 6.10
N GLN A 252 -5.44 -9.45 5.30
CA GLN A 252 -5.64 -10.19 4.05
C GLN A 252 -4.49 -9.95 3.06
N ALA A 253 -4.03 -8.70 2.95
CA ALA A 253 -2.90 -8.35 2.08
C ALA A 253 -1.59 -9.00 2.56
N ASP A 254 -1.29 -8.91 3.86
CA ASP A 254 -0.04 -9.41 4.44
C ASP A 254 0.00 -10.94 4.50
N TYR A 255 -1.05 -11.57 5.02
CA TYR A 255 -0.97 -12.96 5.47
C TYR A 255 -1.77 -13.94 4.60
N MET A 256 -2.68 -13.44 3.76
CA MET A 256 -3.55 -14.25 2.90
C MET A 256 -3.21 -14.10 1.41
N SER A 257 -2.14 -13.40 1.07
CA SER A 257 -1.67 -13.21 -0.31
C SER A 257 -2.73 -12.58 -1.23
N VAL A 258 -3.61 -11.74 -0.68
CA VAL A 258 -4.69 -11.08 -1.42
C VAL A 258 -4.18 -9.80 -2.08
N ARG A 259 -4.52 -9.59 -3.36
CA ARG A 259 -4.16 -8.38 -4.13
C ARG A 259 -5.34 -7.75 -4.87
N ASN A 260 -6.55 -8.14 -4.52
CA ASN A 260 -7.80 -7.49 -4.95
C ASN A 260 -8.79 -7.46 -3.78
N PHE A 261 -9.49 -6.35 -3.62
CA PHE A 261 -10.51 -6.19 -2.59
C PHE A 261 -11.85 -5.81 -3.21
N GLU A 262 -12.94 -6.38 -2.72
CA GLU A 262 -14.32 -6.09 -3.11
C GLU A 262 -15.07 -5.42 -1.95
N LEU A 263 -15.65 -4.25 -2.21
CA LEU A 263 -16.39 -3.45 -1.24
C LEU A 263 -17.79 -3.17 -1.76
N ASP A 264 -18.81 -3.51 -0.97
CA ASP A 264 -20.18 -3.11 -1.21
C ASP A 264 -20.37 -1.72 -0.64
N ILE A 265 -20.87 -0.81 -1.46
CA ILE A 265 -20.96 0.60 -1.12
C ILE A 265 -22.40 1.10 -1.15
N PHE A 266 -22.74 1.85 -0.11
CA PHE A 266 -24.05 2.46 0.09
C PHE A 266 -23.91 3.98 0.23
N PRO A 267 -24.73 4.78 -0.49
CA PRO A 267 -24.65 6.22 -0.41
C PRO A 267 -25.31 6.71 0.90
N ASP A 268 -24.61 7.56 1.65
CA ASP A 268 -25.12 8.18 2.88
C ASP A 268 -24.68 9.65 2.96
N PRO A 269 -25.21 10.52 2.08
CA PRO A 269 -24.71 11.89 1.91
C PRO A 269 -24.86 12.77 3.16
N ASP A 270 -25.87 12.49 3.99
CA ASP A 270 -26.14 13.23 5.23
C ASP A 270 -25.60 12.51 6.47
N GLY A 271 -25.30 11.21 6.37
CA GLY A 271 -24.86 10.38 7.48
C GLY A 271 -26.01 9.78 8.29
N GLY A 272 -25.76 8.64 8.91
CA GLY A 272 -26.63 8.03 9.90
C GLY A 272 -27.70 7.07 9.35
N LEU A 273 -27.85 6.95 8.02
CA LEU A 273 -28.88 6.07 7.42
C LEU A 273 -28.70 4.61 7.83
N TYR A 274 -27.46 4.18 8.02
CA TYR A 274 -27.10 2.80 8.35
C TYR A 274 -26.60 2.65 9.79
N ALA A 275 -26.81 3.67 10.64
CA ALA A 275 -26.33 3.65 12.02
C ALA A 275 -27.19 2.76 12.93
N HIS A 276 -28.48 2.56 12.62
CA HIS A 276 -29.38 1.74 13.44
C HIS A 276 -30.06 0.62 12.64
N PRO A 277 -29.31 -0.40 12.18
CA PRO A 277 -29.87 -1.46 11.34
C PRO A 277 -30.98 -2.25 12.05
N LEU A 278 -32.03 -2.64 11.30
CA LEU A 278 -33.14 -3.44 11.84
C LEU A 278 -32.64 -4.74 12.51
N VAL A 279 -31.72 -5.48 11.89
CA VAL A 279 -31.20 -6.74 12.46
C VAL A 279 -30.62 -6.55 13.85
N THR A 280 -29.88 -5.47 14.10
CA THR A 280 -29.29 -5.17 15.41
C THR A 280 -30.35 -4.72 16.41
N THR A 281 -31.32 -3.93 15.96
CA THR A 281 -32.45 -3.47 16.78
C THR A 281 -33.34 -4.63 17.23
N LEU A 282 -33.61 -5.58 16.34
CA LEU A 282 -34.50 -6.73 16.59
C LEU A 282 -33.81 -7.83 17.39
N SER A 283 -32.51 -8.06 17.17
CA SER A 283 -31.74 -9.07 17.91
C SER A 283 -31.22 -8.57 19.25
N GLY A 284 -31.19 -7.24 19.47
CA GLY A 284 -30.56 -6.65 20.64
C GLY A 284 -29.03 -6.74 20.64
N THR A 285 -28.42 -6.98 19.48
CA THR A 285 -26.96 -6.99 19.31
C THR A 285 -26.41 -5.59 19.15
N ASP A 286 -25.10 -5.44 19.37
CA ASP A 286 -24.43 -4.14 19.26
C ASP A 286 -24.55 -3.59 17.83
N PRO A 287 -24.99 -2.32 17.67
CA PRO A 287 -25.03 -1.68 16.38
C PRO A 287 -23.61 -1.35 15.88
N PRO A 288 -23.44 -1.07 14.58
CA PRO A 288 -22.16 -0.58 14.07
C PRO A 288 -21.72 0.72 14.78
N PRO A 289 -20.41 1.07 14.78
CA PRO A 289 -19.88 2.21 15.51
C PRO A 289 -20.57 3.53 15.16
N GLN A 290 -21.33 4.07 16.11
CA GLN A 290 -22.23 5.22 15.87
C GLN A 290 -21.48 6.49 15.45
N ASP A 291 -20.31 6.75 16.02
CA ASP A 291 -19.48 7.91 15.69
C ASP A 291 -18.92 7.85 14.25
N VAL A 292 -18.87 6.66 13.65
CA VAL A 292 -18.46 6.44 12.27
C VAL A 292 -19.68 6.44 11.34
N MET A 293 -20.74 5.71 11.71
CA MET A 293 -21.94 5.58 10.88
C MET A 293 -22.74 6.88 10.76
N ASN A 294 -22.73 7.74 11.78
CA ASN A 294 -23.44 9.02 11.75
C ASN A 294 -22.72 10.13 10.96
N LYS A 295 -21.50 9.90 10.46
CA LYS A 295 -20.83 10.88 9.59
C LYS A 295 -21.39 10.79 8.17
N ALA A 296 -21.47 11.90 7.46
CA ALA A 296 -21.71 11.89 6.01
C ALA A 296 -20.63 11.09 5.26
N GLY A 297 -21.03 10.49 4.14
CA GLY A 297 -20.15 9.78 3.21
C GLY A 297 -20.50 8.30 3.04
N ILE A 298 -19.90 7.68 2.04
CA ILE A 298 -20.23 6.33 1.58
C ILE A 298 -19.95 5.28 2.66
N LYS A 299 -20.93 4.40 2.92
CA LYS A 299 -20.84 3.28 3.88
C LYS A 299 -20.47 1.97 3.21
N VAL A 300 -19.86 1.09 4.00
CA VAL A 300 -19.48 -0.26 3.60
C VAL A 300 -20.13 -1.27 4.55
N LEU A 301 -20.99 -2.12 3.98
CA LEU A 301 -21.75 -3.20 4.62
C LEU A 301 -22.33 -4.10 3.52
N HIS A 302 -22.82 -5.30 3.83
CA HIS A 302 -23.21 -6.27 2.81
C HIS A 302 -24.69 -6.16 2.41
N VAL A 303 -25.61 -6.20 3.39
CA VAL A 303 -27.04 -5.97 3.14
C VAL A 303 -27.56 -4.98 4.17
N ALA A 304 -28.08 -3.85 3.71
CA ALA A 304 -28.67 -2.84 4.59
C ALA A 304 -29.71 -3.50 5.49
N ASP A 305 -29.68 -3.17 6.78
CA ASP A 305 -30.61 -3.65 7.80
C ASP A 305 -30.57 -5.15 8.12
N ALA A 306 -29.82 -5.97 7.39
CA ALA A 306 -29.88 -7.43 7.53
C ALA A 306 -28.51 -8.11 7.70
N ASP A 307 -27.44 -7.58 7.10
CA ASP A 307 -26.08 -8.11 7.26
C ASP A 307 -25.06 -6.97 7.24
N VAL A 308 -24.69 -6.52 8.43
CA VAL A 308 -24.09 -5.19 8.64
C VAL A 308 -22.71 -5.22 9.28
N TRP A 309 -22.19 -6.40 9.61
CA TRP A 309 -20.91 -6.53 10.29
C TRP A 309 -19.77 -6.50 9.29
N ALA A 310 -18.81 -5.62 9.54
CA ALA A 310 -17.70 -5.32 8.65
C ALA A 310 -16.42 -5.02 9.43
N THR A 311 -15.26 -5.21 8.80
CA THR A 311 -13.95 -4.83 9.36
C THR A 311 -13.64 -3.35 9.26
N CYS A 312 -14.35 -2.63 8.39
CA CYS A 312 -14.30 -1.19 8.18
C CYS A 312 -15.68 -0.73 7.66
N HIS A 313 -16.10 0.50 7.96
CA HIS A 313 -17.51 0.90 7.81
C HIS A 313 -17.76 2.06 6.84
N THR A 314 -16.72 2.78 6.42
CA THR A 314 -16.82 3.81 5.38
C THR A 314 -15.84 3.53 4.26
N LEU A 315 -16.15 3.99 3.04
CA LEU A 315 -15.26 3.82 1.90
C LEU A 315 -13.87 4.42 2.23
N VAL A 316 -13.84 5.64 2.77
CA VAL A 316 -12.60 6.31 3.16
C VAL A 316 -11.78 5.50 4.18
N ASP A 317 -12.42 4.92 5.20
CA ASP A 317 -11.73 4.12 6.21
C ASP A 317 -11.15 2.85 5.60
N CYS A 318 -11.95 2.11 4.83
CA CYS A 318 -11.53 0.89 4.16
C CYS A 318 -10.34 1.13 3.21
N LEU A 319 -10.43 2.17 2.37
CA LEU A 319 -9.35 2.55 1.47
C LEU A 319 -8.10 3.01 2.21
N THR A 320 -8.26 3.69 3.36
CA THR A 320 -7.13 4.15 4.19
C THR A 320 -6.35 2.99 4.80
N VAL A 321 -7.01 1.87 5.14
CA VAL A 321 -6.33 0.66 5.63
C VAL A 321 -5.37 0.14 4.55
N VAL A 322 -5.86 -0.10 3.34
CA VAL A 322 -5.03 -0.62 2.24
C VAL A 322 -4.01 0.41 1.79
N LYS A 323 -4.30 1.71 1.83
CA LYS A 323 -3.32 2.77 1.54
C LYS A 323 -2.11 2.70 2.48
N LYS A 324 -2.33 2.50 3.79
CA LYS A 324 -1.25 2.37 4.77
C LYS A 324 -0.40 1.14 4.48
N TRP A 325 -1.04 0.02 4.17
CA TRP A 325 -0.36 -1.20 3.76
C TRP A 325 0.48 -0.99 2.49
N SER A 326 -0.12 -0.38 1.46
CA SER A 326 0.54 -0.07 0.18
C SER A 326 1.79 0.80 0.36
N GLN A 327 1.75 1.78 1.26
CA GLN A 327 2.89 2.64 1.57
C GLN A 327 4.05 1.89 2.23
N ALA A 328 3.77 0.83 2.99
CA ALA A 328 4.79 -0.06 3.55
C ALA A 328 5.30 -1.08 2.52
N HIS A 329 4.56 -1.30 1.44
CA HIS A 329 4.81 -2.32 0.42
C HIS A 329 4.93 -1.74 -1.01
N PRO A 330 5.74 -0.71 -1.27
CA PRO A 330 5.67 0.09 -2.50
C PRO A 330 5.88 -0.68 -3.81
N ASP A 331 6.50 -1.86 -3.75
CA ASP A 331 6.76 -2.71 -4.91
C ASP A 331 5.62 -3.71 -5.20
N HIS A 332 4.50 -3.67 -4.47
CA HIS A 332 3.34 -4.53 -4.71
C HIS A 332 2.77 -4.33 -6.13
N VAL A 333 2.19 -5.38 -6.72
CA VAL A 333 1.48 -5.26 -8.01
C VAL A 333 0.25 -4.37 -7.87
N PRO A 334 -0.23 -3.71 -8.94
CA PRO A 334 -1.39 -2.83 -8.85
C PRO A 334 -2.59 -3.51 -8.19
N ILE A 335 -3.22 -2.87 -7.22
CA ILE A 335 -4.38 -3.43 -6.50
C ILE A 335 -5.68 -2.91 -7.13
N PRO A 336 -6.46 -3.75 -7.82
CA PRO A 336 -7.84 -3.43 -8.15
C PRO A 336 -8.73 -3.46 -6.91
N PHE A 337 -9.57 -2.46 -6.77
CA PHE A 337 -10.75 -2.46 -5.90
C PHE A 337 -11.98 -2.69 -6.74
N MET A 338 -12.75 -3.73 -6.43
CA MET A 338 -14.11 -3.89 -6.93
C MET A 338 -15.09 -3.16 -6.01
N LEU A 339 -15.99 -2.38 -6.59
CA LEU A 339 -17.02 -1.64 -5.89
C LEU A 339 -18.39 -2.10 -6.36
N GLU A 340 -19.15 -2.75 -5.48
CA GLU A 340 -20.56 -3.08 -5.74
C GLU A 340 -21.47 -1.95 -5.24
N PHE A 341 -22.13 -1.29 -6.17
CA PHE A 341 -23.03 -0.18 -5.91
C PHE A 341 -24.37 -0.76 -5.43
N LYS A 342 -24.54 -0.82 -4.12
CA LYS A 342 -25.73 -1.36 -3.47
C LYS A 342 -26.73 -0.26 -3.10
N THR A 343 -27.98 -0.67 -2.95
CA THR A 343 -29.05 0.14 -2.37
C THR A 343 -29.69 -0.65 -1.24
N ALA A 344 -30.41 0.03 -0.34
CA ALA A 344 -31.21 -0.69 0.65
C ALA A 344 -32.27 -1.58 -0.03
N GLU A 345 -32.64 -2.66 0.65
CA GLU A 345 -33.69 -3.56 0.20
C GLU A 345 -35.05 -2.90 0.38
N GLN A 346 -35.84 -2.76 -0.70
CA GLN A 346 -37.14 -2.09 -0.64
C GLN A 346 -38.07 -2.68 0.42
N ALA A 347 -38.07 -4.02 0.54
CA ALA A 347 -38.89 -4.71 1.54
C ALA A 347 -38.49 -4.35 2.98
N LEU A 348 -37.22 -4.05 3.25
CA LEU A 348 -36.76 -3.64 4.59
C LEU A 348 -37.02 -2.16 4.84
N ALA A 349 -36.84 -1.32 3.82
CA ALA A 349 -37.22 0.09 3.86
C ALA A 349 -38.70 0.27 4.20
N ASP A 350 -39.58 -0.52 3.58
CA ASP A 350 -41.03 -0.51 3.84
C ASP A 350 -41.39 -0.94 5.28
N ASN A 351 -40.47 -1.62 5.97
CA ASN A 351 -40.61 -2.07 7.36
C ASN A 351 -39.79 -1.23 8.35
N GLY A 352 -39.41 -0.01 7.98
CA GLY A 352 -38.72 0.95 8.85
C GLY A 352 -37.20 0.85 8.84
N GLY A 353 -36.62 0.13 7.87
CA GLY A 353 -35.18 0.13 7.59
C GLY A 353 -34.73 1.38 6.82
N ALA A 354 -33.47 1.36 6.40
CA ALA A 354 -32.85 2.43 5.64
C ALA A 354 -33.59 2.68 4.30
N PRO A 355 -33.71 3.95 3.87
CA PRO A 355 -34.36 4.27 2.60
C PRO A 355 -33.54 3.79 1.40
N VAL A 356 -34.24 3.49 0.30
CA VAL A 356 -33.61 3.16 -0.98
C VAL A 356 -33.12 4.45 -1.65
N ILE A 357 -31.79 4.58 -1.77
CA ILE A 357 -31.15 5.69 -2.49
C ILE A 357 -30.45 5.10 -3.72
N PRO A 358 -30.94 5.37 -4.93
CA PRO A 358 -30.38 4.79 -6.13
C PRO A 358 -29.11 5.52 -6.59
N TRP A 359 -28.13 4.75 -7.06
CA TRP A 359 -26.83 5.26 -7.51
C TRP A 359 -26.84 5.93 -8.90
N ASN A 360 -27.93 5.85 -9.65
CA ASN A 360 -28.07 6.51 -10.96
C ASN A 360 -28.32 8.02 -10.81
N ASP A 361 -27.54 8.67 -9.95
CA ASP A 361 -27.54 10.09 -9.64
C ASP A 361 -26.13 10.66 -9.84
N THR A 362 -26.02 11.74 -10.62
CA THR A 362 -24.72 12.32 -10.97
C THR A 362 -23.97 12.86 -9.75
N ALA A 363 -24.67 13.45 -8.78
CA ALA A 363 -24.01 14.02 -7.60
C ALA A 363 -23.45 12.93 -6.68
N LEU A 364 -24.15 11.81 -6.50
CA LEU A 364 -23.64 10.65 -5.76
C LEU A 364 -22.40 10.05 -6.43
N LEU A 365 -22.43 9.91 -7.75
CA LEU A 365 -21.32 9.35 -8.52
C LEU A 365 -20.10 10.29 -8.56
N ASP A 366 -20.32 11.60 -8.64
CA ASP A 366 -19.24 12.60 -8.50
C ASP A 366 -18.70 12.63 -7.07
N GLY A 367 -19.55 12.41 -6.07
CA GLY A 367 -19.17 12.26 -4.66
C GLY A 367 -18.28 11.05 -4.42
N LEU A 368 -18.58 9.90 -5.05
CA LEU A 368 -17.72 8.71 -5.03
C LEU A 368 -16.32 9.02 -5.58
N ASP A 369 -16.24 9.66 -6.74
CA ASP A 369 -14.96 10.05 -7.33
C ASP A 369 -14.19 10.99 -6.38
N ALA A 370 -14.88 11.92 -5.74
CA ALA A 370 -14.27 12.85 -4.78
C ALA A 370 -13.75 12.14 -3.51
N GLU A 371 -14.50 11.20 -2.94
CA GLU A 371 -14.06 10.42 -1.77
C GLU A 371 -12.80 9.60 -2.08
N ILE A 372 -12.75 8.93 -3.23
CA ILE A 372 -11.56 8.18 -3.64
C ILE A 372 -10.35 9.12 -3.79
N ARG A 373 -10.51 10.30 -4.41
CA ARG A 373 -9.45 11.31 -4.55
C ARG A 373 -9.00 11.91 -3.23
N SER A 374 -9.87 11.90 -2.20
CA SER A 374 -9.49 12.35 -0.86
C SER A 374 -8.49 11.39 -0.20
N VAL A 375 -8.53 10.11 -0.57
CA VAL A 375 -7.64 9.07 -0.04
C VAL A 375 -6.40 8.92 -0.92
N PHE A 376 -6.53 8.81 -2.24
CA PHE A 376 -5.40 8.55 -3.14
C PHE A 376 -5.08 9.77 -4.01
N ALA A 377 -3.81 10.18 -3.98
CA ALA A 377 -3.32 11.19 -4.90
C ALA A 377 -3.29 10.64 -6.36
N PRO A 378 -3.32 11.51 -7.40
CA PRO A 378 -3.32 11.07 -8.79
C PRO A 378 -2.20 10.08 -9.14
N GLU A 379 -1.03 10.25 -8.54
CA GLU A 379 0.14 9.40 -8.79
C GLU A 379 -0.02 7.98 -8.24
N GLN A 380 -0.95 7.78 -7.30
CA GLN A 380 -1.26 6.50 -6.67
C GLN A 380 -2.41 5.77 -7.36
N LEU A 381 -3.03 6.42 -8.36
CA LEU A 381 -4.13 5.89 -9.13
C LEU A 381 -3.67 5.44 -10.51
N ILE A 382 -4.44 4.53 -11.09
CA ILE A 382 -4.48 4.25 -12.52
C ILE A 382 -5.92 4.50 -12.96
N THR A 383 -6.12 5.43 -13.87
CA THR A 383 -7.44 5.88 -14.33
C THR A 383 -7.59 5.70 -15.83
N ALA A 384 -8.82 5.81 -16.35
CA ALA A 384 -9.06 5.77 -17.79
C ALA A 384 -8.27 6.86 -18.54
N ASP A 385 -8.10 8.04 -17.93
CA ASP A 385 -7.35 9.15 -18.51
C ASP A 385 -5.87 8.80 -18.74
N ASP A 386 -5.30 7.94 -17.89
CA ASP A 386 -3.93 7.46 -18.06
C ASP A 386 -3.80 6.48 -19.24
N LEU A 387 -4.85 5.71 -19.51
CA LEU A 387 -4.86 4.65 -20.51
C LEU A 387 -5.24 5.16 -21.90
N ARG A 388 -6.13 6.15 -21.98
CA ARG A 388 -6.55 6.74 -23.26
C ARG A 388 -5.37 7.38 -24.00
N HIS A 389 -5.27 7.11 -25.29
CA HIS A 389 -4.18 7.62 -26.12
C HIS A 389 -4.68 8.43 -27.33
N GLY A 390 -4.28 9.70 -27.41
CA GLY A 390 -4.59 10.56 -28.54
C GLY A 390 -6.10 10.80 -28.68
N LYS A 391 -6.67 10.39 -29.82
CA LYS A 391 -8.11 10.52 -30.13
C LYS A 391 -8.88 9.20 -30.01
N GLN A 392 -8.23 8.15 -29.53
CA GLN A 392 -8.85 6.84 -29.37
C GLN A 392 -9.80 6.84 -28.17
N THR A 393 -10.81 5.99 -28.23
CA THR A 393 -11.56 5.60 -27.02
C THR A 393 -10.65 4.81 -26.08
N LEU A 394 -11.09 4.63 -24.83
CA LEU A 394 -10.45 3.79 -23.82
C LEU A 394 -10.32 2.36 -24.36
N GLU A 395 -11.42 1.78 -24.85
CA GLU A 395 -11.38 0.44 -25.45
C GLU A 395 -10.34 0.35 -26.59
N GLN A 396 -10.37 1.28 -27.55
CA GLN A 396 -9.40 1.29 -28.66
C GLN A 396 -7.96 1.38 -28.15
N SER A 397 -7.73 2.15 -27.07
CA SER A 397 -6.41 2.27 -26.44
C SER A 397 -5.99 0.95 -25.79
N ILE A 398 -6.91 0.24 -25.12
CA ILE A 398 -6.66 -1.10 -24.57
C ILE A 398 -6.32 -2.10 -25.68
N LEU A 399 -7.12 -2.16 -26.74
CA LEU A 399 -6.94 -3.16 -27.81
C LEU A 399 -5.71 -2.92 -28.68
N THR A 400 -5.26 -1.67 -28.82
CA THR A 400 -4.12 -1.33 -29.69
C THR A 400 -2.81 -1.09 -28.94
N ARG A 401 -2.88 -0.38 -27.81
CA ARG A 401 -1.71 -0.03 -27.01
C ARG A 401 -1.52 -0.98 -25.84
N GLY A 402 -2.60 -1.50 -25.26
CA GLY A 402 -2.62 -2.36 -24.07
C GLY A 402 -2.41 -1.61 -22.75
N TRP A 403 -2.39 -2.36 -21.65
CA TRP A 403 -2.15 -1.83 -20.31
C TRP A 403 -0.68 -1.43 -20.07
N PRO A 404 -0.38 -0.54 -19.11
CA PRO A 404 0.98 -0.12 -18.80
C PRO A 404 1.90 -1.27 -18.38
N ASP A 405 3.20 -1.05 -18.49
CA ASP A 405 4.24 -1.90 -17.92
C ASP A 405 4.00 -2.06 -16.41
N LEU A 406 3.96 -3.30 -15.93
CA LEU A 406 3.68 -3.69 -14.54
C LEU A 406 4.54 -2.88 -13.58
N ASP A 407 5.82 -2.82 -13.91
CA ASP A 407 6.85 -2.06 -13.25
C ASP A 407 6.42 -0.61 -12.97
N SER A 408 6.02 0.15 -13.98
CA SER A 408 5.56 1.54 -13.79
C SER A 408 4.22 1.68 -13.03
N ALA A 409 3.47 0.59 -12.92
CA ALA A 409 2.16 0.53 -12.28
C ALA A 409 2.23 0.09 -10.80
N ARG A 410 3.36 -0.45 -10.33
CA ARG A 410 3.55 -0.91 -8.93
C ARG A 410 3.20 0.17 -7.91
N GLY A 411 2.72 -0.28 -6.75
CA GLY A 411 2.36 0.62 -5.64
C GLY A 411 1.11 1.48 -5.89
N ARG A 412 0.37 1.22 -6.98
CA ARG A 412 -0.86 1.94 -7.35
C ARG A 412 -2.10 1.11 -7.14
N VAL A 413 -3.23 1.79 -7.14
CA VAL A 413 -4.56 1.18 -7.05
C VAL A 413 -5.45 1.68 -8.20
N PHE A 414 -6.51 0.94 -8.50
CA PHE A 414 -7.53 1.36 -9.45
C PHE A 414 -8.88 0.72 -9.10
N PHE A 415 -9.96 1.27 -9.63
CA PHE A 415 -11.31 0.95 -9.17
C PHE A 415 -12.15 0.39 -10.31
N LEU A 416 -12.92 -0.64 -10.00
CA LEU A 416 -13.71 -1.42 -10.95
C LEU A 416 -15.16 -1.46 -10.44
N MET A 417 -16.11 -1.11 -11.29
CA MET A 417 -17.54 -1.21 -10.97
C MET A 417 -17.96 -2.67 -11.09
N ASP A 418 -18.51 -3.26 -10.03
CA ASP A 418 -19.00 -4.63 -10.06
C ASP A 418 -20.30 -4.77 -10.87
N ASN A 419 -21.22 -3.81 -10.73
CA ASN A 419 -22.57 -3.89 -11.30
C ASN A 419 -22.51 -4.09 -12.82
N ALA A 420 -23.40 -4.94 -13.36
CA ALA A 420 -23.54 -5.14 -14.80
C ALA A 420 -23.91 -3.82 -15.52
N PRO A 421 -23.66 -3.72 -16.84
CA PRO A 421 -24.14 -2.59 -17.64
C PRO A 421 -25.61 -2.28 -17.37
N GLY A 422 -25.92 -1.02 -17.14
CA GLY A 422 -27.25 -0.57 -16.74
C GLY A 422 -27.27 0.88 -16.25
N PRO A 423 -28.35 1.30 -15.56
CA PRO A 423 -28.60 2.72 -15.26
C PRO A 423 -27.47 3.46 -14.52
N ILE A 424 -26.76 2.77 -13.62
CA ILE A 424 -25.62 3.35 -12.89
C ILE A 424 -24.50 3.70 -13.88
N ARG A 425 -24.10 2.74 -14.73
CA ARG A 425 -23.10 2.94 -15.78
C ARG A 425 -23.54 4.02 -16.78
N ASP A 426 -24.80 4.02 -17.18
CA ASP A 426 -25.33 4.98 -18.16
C ASP A 426 -25.18 6.42 -17.66
N VAL A 427 -25.47 6.67 -16.37
CA VAL A 427 -25.24 7.97 -15.75
C VAL A 427 -23.75 8.24 -15.56
N TYR A 428 -22.97 7.25 -15.16
CA TYR A 428 -21.52 7.41 -14.92
C TYR A 428 -20.75 7.81 -16.20
N THR A 429 -21.20 7.32 -17.36
CA THR A 429 -20.62 7.59 -18.69
C THR A 429 -21.29 8.74 -19.45
N ALA A 430 -22.37 9.32 -18.92
CA ALA A 430 -23.09 10.41 -19.58
C ALA A 430 -22.18 11.63 -19.81
N GLY A 431 -22.05 12.04 -21.08
CA GLY A 431 -21.16 13.13 -21.49
C GLY A 431 -19.65 12.82 -21.39
N ARG A 432 -19.30 11.60 -20.95
CA ARG A 432 -17.95 11.09 -20.74
C ARG A 432 -17.89 9.61 -21.19
N PRO A 433 -18.21 9.33 -22.48
CA PRO A 433 -18.43 7.97 -22.98
C PRO A 433 -17.18 7.08 -22.91
N SER A 434 -16.01 7.66 -22.68
CA SER A 434 -14.75 6.96 -22.55
C SER A 434 -14.13 7.14 -21.16
N LEU A 435 -14.98 7.43 -20.16
CA LEU A 435 -14.63 7.65 -18.76
C LEU A 435 -13.71 8.87 -18.56
N GLU A 436 -13.89 9.92 -19.35
CA GLU A 436 -13.13 11.16 -19.21
C GLU A 436 -13.25 11.77 -17.80
N GLY A 437 -12.14 11.84 -17.07
CA GLY A 437 -12.08 12.38 -15.70
C GLY A 437 -12.65 11.47 -14.61
N ARG A 438 -13.19 10.30 -14.96
CA ARG A 438 -13.74 9.30 -14.03
C ARG A 438 -12.63 8.45 -13.41
N ILE A 439 -12.90 7.90 -12.24
CA ILE A 439 -11.93 7.07 -11.50
C ILE A 439 -12.21 5.58 -11.65
N VAL A 440 -13.50 5.23 -11.71
CA VAL A 440 -13.94 3.83 -11.73
C VAL A 440 -14.04 3.36 -13.18
N PHE A 441 -13.37 2.26 -13.50
CA PHE A 441 -13.60 1.54 -14.75
C PHE A 441 -14.93 0.79 -14.64
N THR A 442 -15.86 1.09 -15.54
CA THR A 442 -17.16 0.44 -15.59
C THR A 442 -17.03 -1.00 -16.08
N ASN A 443 -17.78 -1.93 -15.51
CA ASN A 443 -18.05 -3.20 -16.15
C ASN A 443 -18.83 -2.94 -17.44
N SER A 444 -18.21 -3.22 -18.57
CA SER A 444 -18.70 -2.83 -19.89
C SER A 444 -18.53 -3.98 -20.89
N GLU A 445 -19.06 -3.81 -22.09
CA GLU A 445 -19.08 -4.85 -23.13
C GLU A 445 -18.16 -4.45 -24.30
N PRO A 446 -17.47 -5.41 -24.93
CA PRO A 446 -16.72 -5.16 -26.16
C PRO A 446 -17.56 -4.43 -27.22
N GLY A 447 -16.98 -3.41 -27.84
CA GLY A 447 -17.60 -2.47 -28.76
C GLY A 447 -18.02 -1.14 -28.12
N LEU A 448 -18.05 -1.04 -26.79
CA LEU A 448 -18.37 0.20 -26.07
C LEU A 448 -17.11 0.99 -25.75
N ALA A 449 -17.19 2.32 -25.87
CA ALA A 449 -16.03 3.22 -25.80
C ALA A 449 -15.28 3.22 -24.46
N ASP A 450 -15.90 2.77 -23.38
CA ASP A 450 -15.36 2.64 -22.02
C ASP A 450 -14.88 1.22 -21.68
N CYS A 451 -14.99 0.24 -22.60
CA CYS A 451 -14.68 -1.15 -22.30
C CYS A 451 -13.17 -1.38 -22.10
N ALA A 452 -12.77 -1.44 -20.83
CA ALA A 452 -11.45 -1.90 -20.39
C ALA A 452 -11.55 -3.08 -19.40
N PHE A 453 -12.69 -3.20 -18.71
CA PHE A 453 -12.94 -4.18 -17.67
C PHE A 453 -14.26 -4.93 -17.91
N GLN A 454 -14.24 -6.23 -17.65
CA GLN A 454 -15.40 -7.13 -17.73
C GLN A 454 -15.49 -8.00 -16.48
N LYS A 455 -16.68 -8.08 -15.89
CA LYS A 455 -17.01 -9.05 -14.84
C LYS A 455 -17.67 -10.28 -15.47
N LEU A 456 -16.97 -11.40 -15.49
CA LEU A 456 -17.42 -12.69 -16.02
C LEU A 456 -17.40 -13.73 -14.90
N ASN A 457 -18.50 -13.77 -14.14
CA ASN A 457 -18.54 -14.47 -12.85
C ASN A 457 -18.33 -15.98 -12.92
N ASP A 458 -18.96 -16.65 -13.88
CA ASP A 458 -19.00 -18.11 -13.91
C ASP A 458 -18.03 -18.64 -14.97
N PRO A 459 -16.93 -19.31 -14.58
CA PRO A 459 -16.01 -19.95 -15.51
C PRO A 459 -16.41 -21.40 -15.85
N ARG A 460 -17.48 -21.94 -15.27
CA ARG A 460 -17.89 -23.34 -15.47
C ARG A 460 -18.41 -23.57 -16.88
N GLY A 461 -17.99 -24.69 -17.47
CA GLY A 461 -18.38 -25.09 -18.81
C GLY A 461 -17.50 -24.50 -19.91
N ASP A 462 -17.31 -25.26 -20.98
CA ASP A 462 -16.36 -24.94 -22.05
C ASP A 462 -16.62 -23.59 -22.72
N GLU A 463 -17.89 -23.21 -22.89
CA GLU A 463 -18.29 -21.93 -23.51
C GLU A 463 -17.87 -20.73 -22.66
N ASN A 464 -18.17 -20.75 -21.36
CA ASN A 464 -17.82 -19.67 -20.46
C ASN A 464 -16.31 -19.53 -20.30
N LEU A 465 -15.61 -20.67 -20.12
CA LEU A 465 -14.16 -20.69 -20.03
C LEU A 465 -13.51 -20.13 -21.31
N ALA A 466 -13.99 -20.56 -22.48
CA ALA A 466 -13.49 -20.06 -23.76
C ALA A 466 -13.73 -18.55 -23.93
N ASN A 467 -14.90 -18.06 -23.54
CA ASN A 467 -15.22 -16.63 -23.58
C ASN A 467 -14.27 -15.82 -22.68
N ILE A 468 -14.08 -16.24 -21.41
CA ILE A 468 -13.16 -15.53 -20.50
C ILE A 468 -11.75 -15.49 -21.09
N GLN A 469 -11.24 -16.62 -21.58
CA GLN A 469 -9.93 -16.66 -22.19
C GLN A 469 -9.84 -15.77 -23.44
N GLU A 470 -10.89 -15.68 -24.25
CA GLU A 470 -10.95 -14.77 -25.39
C GLU A 470 -10.83 -13.30 -24.96
N GLN A 471 -11.57 -12.89 -23.93
CA GLN A 471 -11.48 -11.51 -23.41
C GLN A 471 -10.09 -11.20 -22.84
N VAL A 472 -9.48 -12.17 -22.14
CA VAL A 472 -8.11 -12.04 -21.60
C VAL A 472 -7.08 -11.93 -22.73
N ARG A 473 -7.21 -12.73 -23.80
CA ARG A 473 -6.33 -12.65 -24.99
C ARG A 473 -6.48 -11.32 -25.72
N ALA A 474 -7.69 -10.77 -25.77
CA ALA A 474 -7.96 -9.47 -26.39
C ALA A 474 -7.32 -8.30 -25.61
N GLY A 475 -7.00 -8.50 -24.33
CA GLY A 475 -6.29 -7.53 -23.50
C GLY A 475 -7.17 -6.79 -22.50
N TYR A 476 -8.45 -7.15 -22.38
CA TYR A 476 -9.31 -6.64 -21.31
C TYR A 476 -8.83 -7.11 -19.94
N TRP A 477 -9.16 -6.33 -18.92
CA TRP A 477 -9.09 -6.78 -17.54
C TRP A 477 -10.35 -7.57 -17.20
N VAL A 478 -10.20 -8.79 -16.69
CA VAL A 478 -11.33 -9.68 -16.42
C VAL A 478 -11.31 -10.14 -14.97
N ARG A 479 -12.48 -10.12 -14.33
CA ARG A 479 -12.71 -10.79 -13.06
C ARG A 479 -13.61 -12.00 -13.26
N THR A 480 -13.25 -13.11 -12.61
CA THR A 480 -14.10 -14.31 -12.46
C THR A 480 -14.16 -14.76 -11.01
N ARG A 481 -15.00 -15.75 -10.69
CA ARG A 481 -15.13 -16.32 -9.33
C ARG A 481 -14.63 -17.76 -9.28
N ALA A 482 -14.10 -18.15 -8.13
CA ALA A 482 -13.67 -19.51 -7.82
C ALA A 482 -14.70 -20.33 -7.01
N ASP A 483 -15.70 -19.67 -6.44
CA ASP A 483 -16.71 -20.26 -5.57
C ASP A 483 -17.97 -19.38 -5.45
N GLU A 484 -19.04 -20.04 -5.01
CA GLU A 484 -20.24 -19.47 -4.41
C GLU A 484 -20.19 -19.82 -2.91
N PRO A 485 -20.36 -18.87 -1.96
CA PRO A 485 -19.78 -18.95 -0.62
C PRO A 485 -19.89 -20.34 0.06
N LEU A 486 -20.98 -20.63 0.77
CA LEU A 486 -21.15 -21.95 1.37
C LEU A 486 -21.81 -22.95 0.43
N THR A 487 -22.49 -22.49 -0.61
CA THR A 487 -23.04 -23.37 -1.66
C THR A 487 -21.95 -24.28 -2.23
N THR A 488 -20.76 -23.75 -2.54
CA THR A 488 -19.64 -24.55 -3.04
C THR A 488 -19.15 -25.54 -1.98
N LEU A 489 -18.93 -25.09 -0.74
CA LEU A 489 -18.40 -25.96 0.32
C LEU A 489 -19.36 -27.09 0.72
N LEU A 490 -20.67 -26.84 0.66
CA LEU A 490 -21.70 -27.82 1.00
C LEU A 490 -22.13 -28.69 -0.19
N GLY A 491 -21.56 -28.46 -1.37
CA GLY A 491 -21.81 -29.24 -2.58
C GLY A 491 -20.88 -30.46 -2.72
N ASP A 492 -21.12 -31.27 -3.74
CA ASP A 492 -20.35 -32.49 -4.00
C ASP A 492 -19.02 -32.24 -4.71
N ASP A 493 -18.84 -31.07 -5.35
CA ASP A 493 -17.63 -30.71 -6.09
C ASP A 493 -17.22 -29.25 -5.86
N VAL A 494 -16.29 -29.09 -4.92
CA VAL A 494 -15.70 -27.80 -4.53
C VAL A 494 -14.73 -27.23 -5.58
N THR A 495 -14.32 -28.03 -6.57
CA THR A 495 -13.29 -27.67 -7.56
C THR A 495 -13.85 -27.25 -8.91
N SER A 496 -15.10 -27.61 -9.20
CA SER A 496 -15.80 -27.35 -10.47
C SER A 496 -15.73 -25.90 -10.94
N MET A 497 -15.75 -24.92 -10.03
CA MET A 497 -15.64 -23.50 -10.35
C MET A 497 -14.20 -22.96 -10.20
N ARG A 498 -13.49 -23.41 -9.16
CA ARG A 498 -12.15 -22.93 -8.82
C ARG A 498 -11.11 -23.21 -9.92
N ASP A 499 -11.07 -24.44 -10.39
CA ASP A 499 -10.04 -24.87 -11.32
C ASP A 499 -10.17 -24.14 -12.67
N PRO A 500 -11.36 -24.08 -13.32
CA PRO A 500 -11.52 -23.27 -14.52
C PRO A 500 -11.34 -21.77 -14.26
N ALA A 501 -11.61 -21.25 -13.05
CA ALA A 501 -11.31 -19.86 -12.72
C ALA A 501 -9.82 -19.53 -12.90
N PHE A 502 -8.93 -20.39 -12.40
CA PHE A 502 -7.49 -20.23 -12.58
C PHE A 502 -7.06 -20.44 -14.04
N GLU A 503 -7.57 -21.49 -14.70
CA GLU A 503 -7.26 -21.80 -16.11
C GLU A 503 -7.75 -20.73 -17.10
N SER A 504 -8.76 -19.96 -16.72
CA SER A 504 -9.35 -18.92 -17.56
C SER A 504 -8.40 -17.76 -17.86
N GLY A 505 -7.38 -17.55 -17.00
CA GLY A 505 -6.51 -16.39 -17.06
C GLY A 505 -7.21 -15.06 -16.74
N ALA A 506 -8.42 -15.04 -16.19
CA ALA A 506 -9.00 -13.80 -15.66
C ALA A 506 -8.02 -13.17 -14.67
N GLN A 507 -7.70 -11.87 -14.80
CA GLN A 507 -6.71 -11.19 -13.97
C GLN A 507 -7.05 -11.23 -12.47
N ILE A 508 -8.34 -11.27 -12.13
CA ILE A 508 -8.83 -11.44 -10.76
C ILE A 508 -9.58 -12.77 -10.66
N VAL A 509 -9.09 -13.66 -9.81
CA VAL A 509 -9.83 -14.84 -9.33
C VAL A 509 -10.38 -14.51 -7.94
N SER A 510 -11.67 -14.20 -7.88
CA SER A 510 -12.36 -13.79 -6.66
C SER A 510 -12.87 -15.01 -5.88
N THR A 511 -12.70 -15.00 -4.56
CA THR A 511 -13.09 -16.12 -3.68
C THR A 511 -13.55 -15.63 -2.32
N ASP A 512 -14.44 -16.36 -1.67
CA ASP A 512 -14.76 -16.18 -0.25
C ASP A 512 -13.73 -16.89 0.67
N PHE A 513 -12.84 -17.74 0.11
CA PHE A 513 -11.89 -18.59 0.87
C PHE A 513 -10.46 -18.59 0.27
N PRO A 514 -9.66 -17.53 0.46
CA PRO A 514 -8.30 -17.44 -0.11
C PRO A 514 -7.25 -18.30 0.61
N VAL A 515 -7.55 -18.84 1.81
CA VAL A 515 -6.58 -19.63 2.59
C VAL A 515 -7.21 -20.85 3.25
N TYR A 516 -6.41 -21.92 3.38
CA TYR A 516 -6.80 -23.12 4.13
C TYR A 516 -7.05 -22.79 5.61
N GLY A 517 -7.93 -23.56 6.24
CA GLY A 517 -8.36 -23.35 7.62
C GLY A 517 -9.65 -22.54 7.75
N MET A 518 -9.95 -21.65 6.80
CA MET A 518 -11.21 -20.89 6.80
C MET A 518 -12.43 -21.78 6.63
N THR A 519 -12.27 -22.87 5.88
CA THR A 519 -13.35 -23.80 5.53
C THR A 519 -13.44 -24.99 6.47
N SER A 520 -12.46 -25.20 7.37
CA SER A 520 -12.41 -26.38 8.23
C SER A 520 -13.59 -26.48 9.21
N ARG A 521 -14.25 -25.35 9.55
CA ARG A 521 -15.52 -25.37 10.31
C ARG A 521 -16.62 -26.16 9.60
N TRP A 522 -16.56 -26.22 8.27
CA TRP A 522 -17.53 -26.89 7.41
C TRP A 522 -17.09 -28.31 7.01
N ASP A 523 -16.06 -28.85 7.65
CA ASP A 523 -15.49 -30.18 7.36
C ASP A 523 -14.95 -30.32 5.92
N VAL A 524 -14.48 -29.20 5.36
CA VAL A 524 -13.89 -29.12 4.02
C VAL A 524 -12.55 -28.40 4.09
N ASP A 525 -11.53 -28.94 3.43
CA ASP A 525 -10.23 -28.27 3.23
C ASP A 525 -10.16 -27.64 1.83
N TYR A 526 -10.85 -26.52 1.66
CA TYR A 526 -10.91 -25.75 0.41
C TYR A 526 -10.18 -24.42 0.57
N ALA A 527 -9.49 -24.02 -0.49
CA ALA A 527 -8.99 -22.67 -0.68
C ALA A 527 -8.81 -22.40 -2.18
N ALA A 528 -9.09 -21.17 -2.62
CA ALA A 528 -8.69 -20.67 -3.92
C ALA A 528 -7.41 -19.83 -3.77
N ARG A 529 -6.26 -20.48 -3.97
CA ARG A 529 -4.93 -19.85 -3.87
C ARG A 529 -3.97 -20.41 -4.89
N PHE A 530 -2.97 -19.61 -5.27
CA PHE A 530 -1.88 -20.11 -6.09
C PHE A 530 -0.99 -21.10 -5.33
N ASN A 531 -0.39 -22.02 -6.09
CA ASN A 531 0.59 -22.98 -5.58
C ASN A 531 1.74 -22.26 -4.85
N GLY A 532 2.07 -22.77 -3.66
CA GLY A 532 3.10 -22.18 -2.80
C GLY A 532 2.67 -20.89 -2.09
N GLY A 533 1.41 -20.46 -2.18
CA GLY A 533 0.93 -19.24 -1.49
C GLY A 533 1.36 -17.93 -2.12
N LYS A 534 1.76 -17.93 -3.39
CA LYS A 534 2.10 -16.72 -4.12
C LYS A 534 0.90 -15.76 -4.13
N ALA A 535 1.16 -14.46 -4.05
CA ALA A 535 0.13 -13.42 -4.18
C ALA A 535 -0.23 -13.09 -5.63
N VAL A 536 0.70 -13.36 -6.54
CA VAL A 536 0.58 -13.04 -7.96
C VAL A 536 1.35 -14.08 -8.78
N VAL A 537 0.83 -14.45 -9.94
CA VAL A 537 1.51 -15.31 -10.94
C VAL A 537 1.44 -14.70 -12.32
N CYS A 538 2.32 -15.13 -13.21
CA CYS A 538 2.22 -14.80 -14.63
C CYS A 538 0.92 -15.35 -15.21
N ASN A 539 0.23 -14.55 -16.00
CA ASN A 539 -1.06 -14.94 -16.55
C ASN A 539 -0.89 -16.10 -17.55
N PRO A 540 -1.65 -17.20 -17.43
CA PRO A 540 -1.50 -18.38 -18.30
C PRO A 540 -1.95 -18.15 -19.74
N ILE A 541 -2.73 -17.09 -20.00
CA ILE A 541 -3.34 -16.82 -21.31
C ILE A 541 -2.61 -15.71 -22.07
N ASN A 542 -2.37 -14.56 -21.42
CA ASN A 542 -1.76 -13.39 -22.08
C ASN A 542 -0.38 -13.01 -21.50
N GLY A 543 0.16 -13.80 -20.58
CA GLY A 543 1.50 -13.64 -20.03
C GLY A 543 2.58 -13.82 -21.09
N ILE A 544 3.57 -12.93 -21.11
CA ILE A 544 4.70 -13.02 -22.05
C ILE A 544 5.76 -14.01 -21.55
N LYS A 545 6.51 -14.63 -22.46
CA LYS A 545 7.56 -15.62 -22.14
C LYS A 545 8.61 -15.18 -21.12
N LYS A 546 8.82 -13.88 -20.98
CA LYS A 546 9.80 -13.32 -20.03
C LYS A 546 9.21 -13.01 -18.65
N CYS A 547 7.91 -13.18 -18.46
CA CYS A 547 7.28 -13.07 -17.16
C CYS A 547 7.79 -14.21 -16.28
N LYS A 548 8.21 -13.88 -15.05
CA LYS A 548 8.61 -14.87 -14.05
C LYS A 548 7.92 -14.55 -12.74
N ASP A 549 7.20 -15.51 -12.19
CA ASP A 549 6.44 -15.32 -10.94
C ASP A 549 7.31 -14.73 -9.80
N ALA A 550 8.56 -15.19 -9.68
CA ALA A 550 9.48 -14.75 -8.64
C ALA A 550 9.94 -13.28 -8.76
N GLU A 551 9.68 -12.64 -9.91
CA GLU A 551 10.00 -11.22 -10.16
C GLU A 551 8.75 -10.32 -10.05
N LEU A 552 7.57 -10.91 -9.79
CA LEU A 552 6.31 -10.16 -9.77
C LEU A 552 6.08 -9.40 -8.46
N GLU A 553 6.51 -9.89 -7.31
CA GLU A 553 6.58 -9.15 -6.05
C GLU A 553 7.80 -9.57 -5.22
N PRO A 554 8.27 -8.71 -4.30
CA PRO A 554 9.26 -9.11 -3.29
C PRO A 554 8.79 -10.34 -2.50
N GLU A 555 9.67 -11.33 -2.35
CA GLU A 555 9.37 -12.56 -1.62
C GLU A 555 8.98 -12.31 -0.16
N GLU A 556 9.49 -11.24 0.44
CA GLU A 556 9.17 -10.80 1.80
C GLU A 556 7.71 -10.37 1.99
N TYR A 557 6.98 -10.03 0.92
CA TYR A 557 5.55 -9.68 0.99
C TYR A 557 4.65 -10.92 1.00
N ALA A 558 5.24 -12.10 0.80
CA ALA A 558 4.55 -13.40 0.78
C ALA A 558 5.13 -14.39 1.81
N LYS A 559 6.16 -13.98 2.58
CA LYS A 559 6.76 -14.80 3.63
C LYS A 559 6.07 -14.51 4.97
N ASN A 560 5.22 -15.45 5.37
CA ASN A 560 4.71 -15.56 6.73
C ASN A 560 5.78 -16.13 7.68
#